data_AF-R4LHD4-F1
#
_entry.id   AF-R4LHD4-F1
#
_cell.length_a   1.000
_cell.length_b   1.000
_cell.length_c   1.000
_cell.angle_alpha   90.00
_cell.angle_beta   90.00
_cell.angle_gamma   90.00
#
_symmetry.space_group_name_H-M   'P 1'
#
loop_
_entity.id
_entity.type
_entity.pdbx_description
1 polymer ?
#
loop_
_entity_poly.entity_id
_entity_poly.type
_entity_poly.pdbx_seq_one_letter_code
_entity_poly.pdbx_strand_id
1 'polypeptide(L)'
;MIPEQRAVELVTELLASRSSALGIAAVEEHELGWLVHLQSTEYSRTGDLLDQVIGQGPWLVDRDNGGVHEIPVVTYGGDWARLYRTQIKGIQPPDPLLPAVRETLAAGGTAAAVRYVRERAPQVPLPAAKAYVDAVRAGAEPEALVHEQPQEFLLPIGTLREGV
;
A
#
# COMPACT_ATOMS: atom_id res chain seq x y z
N MET A 1 -11.10 -12.73 -8.02
CA MET A 1 -10.76 -11.40 -8.57
C MET A 1 -12.02 -10.81 -9.15
N ILE A 2 -12.41 -9.63 -8.69
CA ILE A 2 -13.52 -8.86 -9.27
C ILE A 2 -13.21 -8.58 -10.76
N PRO A 3 -14.13 -8.85 -11.70
CA PRO A 3 -13.91 -8.55 -13.12
C PRO A 3 -13.99 -7.03 -13.38
N GLU A 4 -13.30 -6.56 -14.43
CA GLU A 4 -13.25 -5.14 -14.83
C GLU A 4 -14.64 -4.50 -14.92
N GLN A 5 -15.57 -5.18 -15.60
CA GLN A 5 -16.95 -4.71 -15.75
C GLN A 5 -17.62 -4.44 -14.39
N ARG A 6 -17.36 -5.30 -13.40
CA ARG A 6 -17.92 -5.11 -12.06
C ARG A 6 -17.25 -3.95 -11.32
N ALA A 7 -15.95 -3.73 -11.54
CA ALA A 7 -15.26 -2.57 -11.00
C ALA A 7 -15.80 -1.25 -11.57
N VAL A 8 -16.07 -1.21 -12.88
CA VAL A 8 -16.70 -0.08 -13.56
C VAL A 8 -18.09 0.20 -13.00
N GLU A 9 -18.91 -0.83 -12.80
CA GLU A 9 -20.24 -0.70 -12.19
C GLU A 9 -20.16 -0.10 -10.79
N LEU A 10 -19.29 -0.63 -9.92
CA LEU A 10 -19.13 -0.15 -8.55
C LEU A 10 -18.72 1.33 -8.48
N VAL A 11 -17.81 1.77 -9.35
CA VAL A 11 -17.40 3.17 -9.43
C VAL A 11 -18.51 4.05 -10.01
N THR A 12 -19.22 3.57 -11.05
CA THR A 12 -20.35 4.30 -11.64
C THR A 12 -21.47 4.52 -10.63
N GLU A 13 -21.83 3.48 -9.87
CA GLU A 13 -22.80 3.57 -8.77
C GLU A 13 -22.38 4.62 -7.73
N LEU A 14 -21.10 4.64 -7.34
CA LEU A 14 -20.56 5.56 -6.35
C LEU A 14 -20.52 7.01 -6.84
N LEU A 15 -20.18 7.23 -8.12
CA LEU A 15 -20.23 8.53 -8.76
C LEU A 15 -21.66 9.08 -8.80
N ALA A 16 -22.62 8.23 -9.19
CA ALA A 16 -24.03 8.58 -9.21
C ALA A 16 -24.55 8.93 -7.81
N SER A 17 -24.20 8.14 -6.78
CA SER A 17 -24.65 8.40 -5.40
C SER A 17 -24.09 9.71 -4.83
N ARG A 18 -22.94 10.16 -5.34
CA ARG A 18 -22.30 11.43 -4.92
C ARG A 18 -22.73 12.63 -5.75
N SER A 19 -23.63 12.46 -6.74
CA SER A 19 -23.99 13.51 -7.71
C SER A 19 -22.76 14.19 -8.32
N SER A 20 -21.75 13.39 -8.64
CA SER A 20 -20.45 13.88 -9.13
C SER A 20 -20.51 14.24 -10.62
N ALA A 21 -19.83 15.31 -11.02
CA ALA A 21 -19.61 15.66 -12.42
C ALA A 21 -18.45 14.87 -13.07
N LEU A 22 -17.88 13.91 -12.34
CA LEU A 22 -16.80 13.05 -12.82
C LEU A 22 -17.34 11.81 -13.55
N GLY A 23 -16.58 11.36 -14.53
CA GLY A 23 -16.78 10.10 -15.25
C GLY A 23 -15.49 9.29 -15.29
N ILE A 24 -15.62 8.02 -15.64
CA ILE A 24 -14.47 7.11 -15.82
C ILE A 24 -13.77 7.47 -17.14
N ALA A 25 -12.49 7.83 -17.05
CA ALA A 25 -11.64 8.16 -18.19
C ALA A 25 -10.81 6.95 -18.65
N ALA A 26 -10.33 6.14 -17.71
CA ALA A 26 -9.57 4.93 -18.00
C ALA A 26 -9.67 3.93 -16.85
N VAL A 27 -9.46 2.66 -17.17
CA VAL A 27 -9.36 1.55 -16.21
C VAL A 27 -8.09 0.78 -16.51
N GLU A 28 -7.28 0.54 -15.48
CA GLU A 28 -6.01 -0.18 -15.57
C GLU A 28 -6.00 -1.35 -14.58
N GLU A 29 -5.53 -2.51 -15.04
CA GLU A 29 -5.34 -3.68 -14.18
C GLU A 29 -4.09 -3.49 -13.30
N HIS A 30 -4.24 -3.78 -12.00
CA HIS A 30 -3.15 -3.77 -11.04
C HIS A 30 -3.18 -5.06 -10.18
N GLU A 31 -2.05 -5.44 -9.60
CA GLU A 31 -1.96 -6.63 -8.74
C GLU A 31 -2.91 -6.61 -7.54
N LEU A 32 -3.33 -5.42 -7.09
CA LEU A 32 -4.27 -5.19 -5.99
C LEU A 32 -5.74 -5.05 -6.44
N GLY A 33 -6.01 -4.95 -7.74
CA GLY A 33 -7.36 -4.71 -8.26
C GLY A 33 -7.37 -3.82 -9.51
N TRP A 34 -8.37 -2.96 -9.61
CA TRP A 34 -8.53 -2.07 -10.77
C TRP A 34 -8.28 -0.63 -10.38
N LEU A 35 -7.36 0.04 -11.07
CA LEU A 35 -7.16 1.47 -10.96
C LEU A 35 -8.11 2.17 -11.92
N VAL A 36 -9.02 2.98 -11.39
CA VAL A 36 -10.04 3.71 -12.15
C VAL A 36 -9.70 5.19 -12.13
N HIS A 37 -9.30 5.69 -13.28
CA HIS A 37 -8.97 7.10 -13.48
C HIS A 37 -10.24 7.88 -13.79
N LEU A 38 -10.45 8.96 -13.05
CA LEU A 38 -11.61 9.82 -13.19
C LEU A 38 -11.24 11.13 -13.86
N GLN A 39 -12.19 11.71 -14.57
CA GLN A 39 -12.06 13.01 -15.19
C GLN A 39 -13.42 13.71 -15.24
N SER A 40 -13.44 15.03 -15.37
CA SER A 40 -14.66 15.78 -15.64
C SER A 40 -15.36 15.22 -16.89
N THR A 41 -16.65 14.94 -16.76
CA THR A 41 -17.51 14.58 -17.89
C THR A 41 -17.55 15.68 -18.94
N GLU A 42 -17.51 16.95 -18.51
CA GLU A 42 -17.49 18.09 -19.40
C GLU A 42 -16.16 18.18 -20.15
N TYR A 43 -15.02 18.05 -19.46
CA TYR A 43 -13.70 17.97 -20.09
C TYR A 43 -13.63 16.83 -21.11
N SER A 44 -14.15 15.66 -20.76
CA SER A 44 -14.13 14.49 -21.64
C SER A 44 -14.95 14.72 -22.93
N ARG A 45 -15.95 15.60 -22.88
CA ARG A 45 -16.81 15.96 -24.00
C ARG A 45 -16.25 17.11 -24.84
N THR A 46 -15.67 18.13 -24.20
CA THR A 46 -15.27 19.40 -24.85
C THR A 46 -13.77 19.47 -25.14
N GLY A 47 -12.96 18.81 -24.33
CA GLY A 47 -11.50 18.96 -24.30
C GLY A 47 -11.02 20.31 -23.74
N ASP A 48 -11.90 21.13 -23.16
CA ASP A 48 -11.52 22.43 -22.60
C ASP A 48 -10.73 22.25 -21.31
N LEU A 49 -9.45 22.66 -21.32
CA LEU A 49 -8.54 22.53 -20.17
C LEU A 49 -9.05 23.23 -18.90
N LEU A 50 -9.96 24.20 -19.02
CA LEU A 50 -10.59 24.83 -17.85
C LEU A 50 -11.48 23.86 -17.05
N ASP A 51 -12.04 22.85 -17.70
CA ASP A 51 -12.86 21.81 -17.07
C ASP A 51 -12.03 20.61 -16.61
N GLN A 52 -10.71 20.63 -16.86
CA GLN A 52 -9.82 19.52 -16.52
C GLN A 52 -9.66 19.41 -15.00
N VAL A 53 -9.89 18.20 -14.49
CA VAL A 53 -9.55 17.82 -13.13
C VAL A 53 -8.06 17.49 -13.08
N ILE A 54 -7.34 18.26 -12.29
CA ILE A 54 -5.90 18.13 -12.06
C ILE A 54 -5.66 17.83 -10.58
N GLY A 55 -4.69 16.97 -10.29
CA GLY A 55 -4.28 16.67 -8.92
C GLY A 55 -5.15 15.65 -8.19
N GLN A 56 -6.03 14.95 -8.91
CA GLN A 56 -6.73 13.77 -8.40
C GLN A 56 -5.94 12.51 -8.78
N GLY A 57 -5.76 11.58 -7.84
CA GLY A 57 -5.24 10.25 -8.13
C GLY A 57 -6.37 9.26 -8.46
N PRO A 58 -6.03 8.05 -8.92
CA PRO A 58 -7.04 7.05 -9.28
C PRO A 58 -7.77 6.52 -8.04
N TRP A 59 -8.92 5.91 -8.28
CA TRP A 59 -9.57 5.06 -7.29
C TRP A 59 -9.15 3.61 -7.50
N LEU A 60 -8.82 2.90 -6.43
CA LEU A 60 -8.62 1.46 -6.46
C LEU A 60 -9.93 0.75 -6.13
N VAL A 61 -10.35 -0.16 -7.00
CA VAL A 61 -11.36 -1.18 -6.68
C VAL A 61 -10.63 -2.45 -6.28
N ASP A 62 -10.81 -2.88 -5.03
CA ASP A 62 -10.14 -4.04 -4.46
C ASP A 62 -10.50 -5.34 -5.19
N ARG A 63 -9.47 -6.13 -5.51
CA ARG A 63 -9.65 -7.39 -6.26
C ARG A 63 -10.43 -8.46 -5.52
N ASP A 64 -10.47 -8.44 -4.19
CA ASP A 64 -11.02 -9.53 -3.37
C ASP A 64 -12.46 -9.23 -2.97
N ASN A 65 -12.73 -8.03 -2.45
CA ASN A 65 -14.02 -7.65 -1.88
C ASN A 65 -14.76 -6.53 -2.63
N GLY A 66 -14.12 -5.93 -3.65
CA GLY A 66 -14.72 -4.83 -4.43
C GLY A 66 -14.87 -3.51 -3.66
N GLY A 67 -14.22 -3.35 -2.51
CA GLY A 67 -14.14 -2.06 -1.82
C GLY A 67 -13.49 -0.99 -2.72
N VAL A 68 -13.97 0.25 -2.63
CA VAL A 68 -13.48 1.35 -3.45
C VAL A 68 -12.71 2.33 -2.57
N HIS A 69 -11.46 2.59 -2.94
CA HIS A 69 -10.53 3.40 -2.16
C HIS A 69 -9.91 4.51 -3.02
N GLU A 70 -9.82 5.72 -2.49
CA GLU A 70 -9.14 6.82 -3.13
C GLU A 70 -7.65 6.79 -2.85
N ILE A 71 -6.83 6.82 -3.91
CA ILE A 71 -5.39 7.02 -3.80
C ILE A 71 -5.10 8.49 -4.10
N PRO A 72 -4.68 9.31 -3.13
CA PRO A 72 -4.33 10.71 -3.39
C PRO A 72 -3.20 10.82 -4.41
N VAL A 73 -3.20 11.85 -5.26
CA VAL A 73 -2.18 12.01 -6.33
C VAL A 73 -0.74 12.01 -5.79
N VAL A 74 -0.53 12.61 -4.63
CA VAL A 74 0.78 12.67 -3.96
C VAL A 74 1.23 11.29 -3.48
N THR A 75 0.27 10.44 -3.11
CA THR A 75 0.51 9.06 -2.68
C THR A 75 0.72 8.15 -3.89
N TYR A 76 -0.05 8.35 -4.95
CA TYR A 76 0.00 7.57 -6.19
C TYR A 76 1.39 7.64 -6.86
N GLY A 77 2.06 8.79 -6.81
CA GLY A 77 3.44 8.94 -7.29
C GLY A 77 4.51 8.28 -6.41
N GLY A 78 4.13 7.74 -5.25
CA GLY A 78 5.01 7.04 -4.32
C GLY A 78 4.58 5.59 -4.08
N ASP A 79 4.86 5.08 -2.89
CA ASP A 79 4.61 3.67 -2.53
C ASP A 79 3.18 3.42 -2.01
N TRP A 80 2.19 3.79 -2.82
CA TRP A 80 0.78 3.64 -2.45
C TRP A 80 0.37 2.17 -2.26
N ALA A 81 0.97 1.24 -3.00
CA ALA A 81 0.60 -0.17 -2.94
C ALA A 81 0.99 -0.80 -1.59
N ARG A 82 2.14 -0.43 -1.01
CA ARG A 82 2.50 -0.82 0.36
C ARG A 82 1.60 -0.15 1.39
N LEU A 83 1.28 1.13 1.22
CA LEU A 83 0.34 1.81 2.11
C LEU A 83 -1.04 1.16 2.10
N TYR A 84 -1.53 0.76 0.94
CA TYR A 84 -2.80 0.05 0.82
C TYR A 84 -2.78 -1.27 1.59
N ARG A 85 -1.74 -2.09 1.37
CA ARG A 85 -1.57 -3.36 2.08
C ARG A 85 -1.54 -3.18 3.60
N THR A 86 -0.82 -2.18 4.09
CA THR A 86 -0.66 -1.95 5.52
C THR A 86 -1.90 -1.32 6.16
N GLN A 87 -2.46 -0.26 5.57
CA GLN A 87 -3.57 0.51 6.15
C GLN A 87 -4.92 -0.16 5.97
N ILE A 88 -5.16 -0.74 4.78
CA ILE A 88 -6.48 -1.30 4.42
C ILE A 88 -6.50 -2.81 4.61
N LYS A 89 -5.46 -3.53 4.14
CA LYS A 89 -5.41 -4.99 4.25
C LYS A 89 -4.82 -5.49 5.58
N GLY A 90 -4.22 -4.61 6.39
CA GLY A 90 -3.51 -5.00 7.62
C GLY A 90 -2.28 -5.88 7.39
N ILE A 91 -1.82 -6.03 6.14
CA ILE A 91 -0.68 -6.84 5.76
C ILE A 91 0.59 -6.04 6.07
N GLN A 92 1.36 -6.52 7.04
CA GLN A 92 2.65 -5.94 7.37
C GLN A 92 3.67 -6.25 6.28
N PRO A 93 4.58 -5.31 5.97
CA PRO A 93 5.68 -5.60 5.05
C PRO A 93 6.58 -6.69 5.64
N PRO A 94 7.22 -7.51 4.79
CA PRO A 94 8.23 -8.45 5.24
C PRO A 94 9.32 -7.74 6.04
N ASP A 95 9.83 -8.39 7.09
CA ASP A 95 10.92 -7.84 7.88
C ASP A 95 12.19 -7.71 7.02
N PRO A 96 12.72 -6.49 6.81
CA PRO A 96 13.86 -6.27 5.94
C PRO A 96 15.18 -6.83 6.52
N LEU A 97 15.27 -7.05 7.83
CA LEU A 97 16.47 -7.58 8.48
C LEU A 97 16.52 -9.12 8.43
N LEU A 98 15.36 -9.78 8.36
CA LEU A 98 15.23 -11.21 8.57
C LEU A 98 16.12 -12.07 7.64
N PRO A 99 16.19 -11.83 6.31
CA PRO A 99 17.04 -12.64 5.43
C PRO A 99 18.53 -12.53 5.79
N ALA A 100 19.03 -11.30 6.00
CA ALA A 100 20.43 -11.06 6.31
C ALA A 100 20.82 -11.55 7.71
N VAL A 101 19.89 -11.50 8.67
CA VAL A 101 20.10 -12.06 10.01
C VAL A 101 20.20 -13.58 9.95
N ARG A 102 19.37 -14.26 9.14
CA ARG A 102 19.48 -15.72 8.92
C ARG A 102 20.85 -16.11 8.35
N GLU A 103 21.31 -15.38 7.34
CA GLU A 103 22.62 -15.61 6.74
C GLU A 103 23.77 -15.38 7.74
N THR A 104 23.73 -14.24 8.44
CA THR A 104 24.75 -13.89 9.45
C THR A 104 24.78 -14.91 10.59
N LEU A 105 23.60 -15.40 11.01
CA LEU A 105 23.49 -16.41 12.05
C LEU A 105 24.12 -17.74 11.60
N ALA A 106 23.92 -18.13 10.35
CA ALA A 106 24.50 -19.35 9.78
C ALA A 106 26.02 -19.26 9.62
N ALA A 107 26.55 -18.10 9.22
CA ALA A 107 27.98 -17.91 8.97
C ALA A 107 28.79 -17.57 10.23
N GLY A 108 28.25 -16.76 11.14
CA GLY A 108 28.98 -16.14 12.26
C GLY A 108 28.37 -16.36 13.64
N GLY A 109 27.26 -17.11 13.74
CA GLY A 109 26.59 -17.40 15.00
C GLY A 109 25.84 -16.20 15.61
N THR A 110 25.28 -16.40 16.81
CA THR A 110 24.36 -15.41 17.42
C THR A 110 25.04 -14.09 17.78
N ALA A 111 26.30 -14.09 18.20
CA ALA A 111 27.00 -12.84 18.51
C ALA A 111 27.14 -11.94 17.28
N ALA A 112 27.49 -12.52 16.11
CA ALA A 112 27.57 -11.79 14.85
C ALA A 112 26.20 -11.28 14.39
N ALA A 113 25.15 -12.11 14.51
CA ALA A 113 23.79 -11.72 14.15
C ALA A 113 23.24 -10.59 15.05
N VAL A 114 23.46 -10.65 16.36
CA VAL A 114 23.05 -9.57 17.30
C VAL A 114 23.77 -8.27 16.99
N ARG A 115 25.08 -8.36 16.69
CA ARG A 115 25.86 -7.20 16.26
C ARG A 115 25.31 -6.61 14.96
N TYR A 116 25.01 -7.44 13.96
CA TYR A 116 24.43 -6.99 12.70
C TYR A 116 23.10 -6.24 12.91
N VAL A 117 22.18 -6.80 13.71
CA VAL A 117 20.91 -6.12 14.05
C VAL A 117 21.17 -4.76 14.70
N ARG A 118 22.09 -4.69 15.66
CA ARG A 118 22.46 -3.46 16.36
C ARG A 118 23.14 -2.42 15.47
N GLU A 119 23.84 -2.84 14.42
CA GLU A 119 24.46 -1.94 13.43
C GLU A 119 23.41 -1.39 12.45
N ARG A 120 22.41 -2.20 12.05
CA ARG A 120 21.34 -1.79 11.12
C ARG A 120 20.15 -1.11 11.77
N ALA A 121 19.93 -1.35 13.05
CA ALA A 121 18.89 -0.71 13.85
C ALA A 121 19.49 -0.18 15.17
N PRO A 122 20.28 0.91 15.13
CA PRO A 122 20.96 1.43 16.32
C PRO A 122 20.03 1.82 17.46
N GLN A 123 18.78 2.19 17.14
CA GLN A 123 17.72 2.53 18.07
C GLN A 123 17.19 1.33 18.86
N VAL A 124 17.37 0.10 18.37
CA VAL A 124 16.87 -1.12 19.02
C VAL A 124 17.76 -1.45 20.23
N PRO A 125 17.21 -1.56 21.44
CA PRO A 125 17.99 -1.89 22.63
C PRO A 125 18.54 -3.32 22.55
N LEU A 126 19.71 -3.57 23.16
CA LEU A 126 20.39 -4.88 23.11
C LEU A 126 19.48 -6.07 23.51
N PRO A 127 18.64 -5.99 24.56
CA PRO A 127 17.72 -7.08 24.89
C PRO A 127 16.74 -7.42 23.75
N ALA A 128 16.21 -6.41 23.05
CA ALA A 128 15.30 -6.62 21.92
C ALA A 128 16.04 -7.23 20.72
N ALA A 129 17.26 -6.76 20.42
CA ALA A 129 18.08 -7.36 19.37
C ALA A 129 18.44 -8.83 19.66
N LYS A 130 18.70 -9.17 20.93
CA LYS A 130 18.95 -10.55 21.35
C LYS A 130 17.68 -11.41 21.21
N ALA A 131 16.55 -10.93 21.71
CA ALA A 131 15.28 -11.65 21.62
C ALA A 131 14.90 -11.95 20.15
N TYR A 132 15.11 -10.98 19.27
CA TYR A 132 14.93 -11.12 17.83
C TYR A 132 15.78 -12.25 17.24
N VAL A 133 17.09 -12.22 17.48
CA VAL A 133 18.01 -13.25 16.94
C VAL A 133 17.72 -14.63 17.54
N ASP A 134 17.35 -14.70 18.82
CA ASP A 134 16.97 -15.95 19.47
C ASP A 134 15.69 -16.54 18.84
N ALA A 135 14.70 -15.72 18.48
CA ALA A 135 13.51 -16.15 17.74
C ALA A 135 13.85 -16.65 16.33
N VAL A 136 14.69 -15.93 15.58
CA VAL A 136 15.16 -16.36 14.25
C VAL A 136 15.89 -17.70 14.32
N ARG A 137 16.76 -17.87 15.33
CA ARG A 137 17.46 -19.13 15.58
C ARG A 137 16.50 -20.28 15.87
N ALA A 138 15.43 -20.02 16.62
CA ALA A 138 14.43 -21.02 16.96
C ALA A 138 13.52 -21.37 15.76
N GLY A 139 13.67 -20.70 14.61
CA GLY A 139 12.78 -20.86 13.46
C GLY A 139 11.41 -20.21 13.66
N ALA A 140 11.24 -19.42 14.71
CA ALA A 140 10.03 -18.64 14.94
C ALA A 140 10.04 -17.37 14.07
N GLU A 141 8.84 -16.84 13.80
CA GLU A 141 8.70 -15.52 13.18
C GLU A 141 8.97 -14.45 14.24
N PRO A 142 10.04 -13.65 14.11
CA PRO A 142 10.35 -12.63 15.09
C PRO A 142 9.43 -11.41 14.90
N GLU A 143 9.22 -10.66 15.98
CA GLU A 143 8.61 -9.33 15.88
C GLU A 143 9.56 -8.41 15.11
N ALA A 144 9.06 -7.81 14.02
CA ALA A 144 9.87 -6.96 13.16
C ALA A 144 10.38 -5.74 13.96
N LEU A 145 11.70 -5.58 14.03
CA LEU A 145 12.33 -4.50 14.81
C LEU A 145 12.43 -3.18 14.04
N VAL A 146 12.28 -3.23 12.72
CA VAL A 146 12.32 -2.08 11.84
C VAL A 146 11.11 -2.14 10.95
N HIS A 147 10.24 -1.14 11.09
CA HIS A 147 9.24 -0.84 10.09
C HIS A 147 9.80 0.26 9.22
N GLU A 148 9.81 0.06 7.90
CA GLU A 148 10.09 1.15 6.97
C GLU A 148 9.05 2.24 7.20
N GLN A 149 9.51 3.37 7.76
CA GLN A 149 8.69 4.56 7.96
C GLN A 149 8.10 4.93 6.59
N PRO A 150 6.78 5.13 6.47
CA PRO A 150 6.20 5.76 5.30
C PRO A 150 6.96 7.05 4.98
N GLN A 151 7.27 7.27 3.70
CA GLN A 151 7.80 8.54 3.24
C GLN A 151 6.92 9.67 3.80
N GLU A 152 7.53 10.69 4.43
CA GLU A 152 6.89 11.73 5.24
C GLU A 152 5.81 12.57 4.53
N PHE A 153 5.54 12.32 3.25
CA PHE A 153 4.64 13.11 2.40
C PHE A 153 3.50 12.31 1.78
N LEU A 154 3.34 11.02 2.12
CA LEU A 154 2.23 10.22 1.61
C LEU A 154 0.95 10.47 2.43
N LEU A 155 -0.12 10.88 1.76
CA LEU A 155 -1.45 11.00 2.36
C LEU A 155 -2.08 9.61 2.52
N PRO A 156 -2.94 9.40 3.55
CA PRO A 156 -3.60 8.13 3.77
C PRO A 156 -4.54 7.78 2.61
N ILE A 157 -4.72 6.48 2.39
CA ILE A 157 -5.71 5.99 1.43
C ILE A 157 -7.09 6.08 2.08
N GLY A 158 -8.03 6.75 1.40
CA GLY A 158 -9.39 6.92 1.88
C GLY A 158 -10.30 5.80 1.42
N THR A 159 -11.10 5.21 2.30
CA THR A 159 -12.17 4.29 1.88
C THR A 159 -13.42 5.07 1.48
N LEU A 160 -13.86 4.90 0.24
CA LEU A 160 -15.04 5.55 -0.30
C LEU A 160 -16.28 4.65 -0.23
N ARG A 161 -16.07 3.34 -0.30
CA ARG A 161 -17.09 2.29 -0.20
C ARG A 161 -16.44 1.03 0.37
N GLU A 162 -17.05 0.45 1.40
CA GLU A 162 -16.66 -0.85 1.92
C GLU A 162 -17.02 -1.97 0.93
N GLY A 163 -16.23 -3.06 0.94
CA GLY A 163 -16.50 -4.25 0.14
C GLY A 163 -17.75 -5.01 0.59
N VAL A 164 -18.20 -5.97 -0.25
CA VAL A 164 -19.35 -6.86 0.04
C VAL A 164 -18.89 -8.16 0.70
#